data_AF-A0A9P9YQR9-F1
#
_entry.id   AF-A0A9P9YQR9-F1
#
_cell.length_a   1.000
_cell.length_b   1.000
_cell.length_c   1.000
_cell.angle_alpha   90.00
_cell.angle_beta   90.00
_cell.angle_gamma   90.00
#
_symmetry.space_group_name_H-M   'P 1'
#
loop_
_entity.id
_entity.type
_entity.pdbx_description
1 polymer ?
#
loop_
_entity_poly.entity_id
_entity_poly.type
_entity_poly.pdbx_seq_one_letter_code
_entity_poly.pdbx_strand_id
1 'polypeptide(L)'
;MFSTKSSAFVAVLLVQLATLIQGGVYSTEDKWVLIDKTMDLPEEAVLGGFDPDGYYNYVGRVVYSSSILPARVLVSNATVSYHWIRSFDGYREKNAVAVGTSATNDRVFICRVRCDESLFIGTLYLAKRMCIVKYDNLPLRQFDKYEILVREHHNFNQKILLQMVAHIQGGVYSTEDNWALVDRTRDLPEEAVLGGYDPEGYYNYVGRVTYVSSILPARVVAELQRATYNTDTLNFATVLVSNATVSYHWIRSFDGYREKNAVSVGTDSVNNRVYICRIRCDDGLFIGTLYLSKRKCIVKYDNFPLHNEHVWIAGNLSYAVPDKAVLGGFDPYGFNTYVGRVKYLNNILPARVVVETGVAYFNTETASSKLLVYDLLVAGNNRTFVWARSFDGFFEKGAVAVGTTVQNERVFCCRAKTDGAILIGTLIPSQKVCIIKHESLALRKFDKYEVLVAK
;
A
#
# COMPACT_ATOMS: atom_id res chain seq x y z
N MET A 1 -13.50 32.40 35.37
CA MET A 1 -12.66 33.63 35.38
C MET A 1 -11.21 33.17 35.22
N PHE A 2 -10.75 32.99 33.98
CA PHE A 2 -9.35 32.61 33.74
C PHE A 2 -8.47 33.80 34.09
N SER A 3 -7.57 33.63 35.07
CA SER A 3 -6.65 34.67 35.51
C SER A 3 -5.76 35.10 34.34
N THR A 4 -5.71 36.41 34.07
CA THR A 4 -4.89 37.05 33.02
C THR A 4 -3.40 36.70 33.10
N LYS A 5 -2.91 36.23 34.26
CA LYS A 5 -1.54 35.73 34.44
C LYS A 5 -1.28 34.38 33.74
N SER A 6 -2.31 33.54 33.58
CA SER A 6 -2.20 32.24 32.87
C SER A 6 -2.15 32.43 31.35
N SER A 7 -2.90 33.41 30.82
CA SER A 7 -2.92 33.74 29.39
C SER A 7 -1.57 34.28 28.89
N ALA A 8 -0.89 35.11 29.67
CA ALA A 8 0.42 35.64 29.31
C ALA A 8 1.51 34.55 29.28
N PHE A 9 1.46 33.61 30.24
CA PHE A 9 2.41 32.49 30.29
C PHE A 9 2.21 31.53 29.10
N VAL A 10 0.95 31.23 28.76
CA VAL A 10 0.61 30.43 27.57
C VAL A 10 1.02 31.13 26.28
N ALA A 11 0.83 32.46 26.19
CA ALA A 11 1.25 33.23 25.02
C ALA A 11 2.78 33.25 24.84
N VAL A 12 3.54 33.41 25.92
CA VAL A 12 5.01 33.35 25.88
C VAL A 12 5.50 31.95 25.51
N LEU A 13 4.87 30.90 26.04
CA LEU A 13 5.17 29.52 25.69
C LEU A 13 4.88 29.24 24.21
N LEU A 14 3.75 29.72 23.68
CA LEU A 14 3.37 29.59 22.27
C LEU A 14 4.29 30.36 21.34
N VAL A 15 4.77 31.55 21.74
CA VAL A 15 5.75 32.31 20.97
C VAL A 15 7.12 31.61 20.97
N GLN A 16 7.58 31.12 22.12
CA GLN A 16 8.83 30.33 22.21
C GLN A 16 8.73 29.02 21.41
N LEU A 17 7.57 28.36 21.40
CA LEU A 17 7.31 27.17 20.60
C LEU A 17 7.21 27.47 19.09
N ALA A 18 6.57 28.57 18.70
CA ALA A 18 6.53 29.02 17.31
C ALA A 18 7.94 29.32 16.80
N THR A 19 8.81 29.91 17.62
CA THR A 19 10.22 30.12 17.27
C THR A 19 11.01 28.81 17.19
N LEU A 20 10.66 27.78 17.98
CA LEU A 20 11.28 26.45 17.89
C LEU A 20 10.83 25.68 16.63
N ILE A 21 9.57 25.86 16.22
CA ILE A 21 8.99 25.26 15.00
C ILE A 21 9.56 25.93 13.74
N GLN A 22 9.79 27.25 13.78
CA GLN A 22 10.39 28.00 12.66
C GLN A 22 11.93 27.90 12.60
N GLY A 23 12.59 27.58 13.73
CA GLY A 23 14.04 27.54 13.84
C GLY A 23 14.65 26.13 13.95
N GLY A 24 13.85 25.07 13.99
CA GLY A 24 14.35 23.71 14.08
C GLY A 24 15.05 23.27 12.79
N VAL A 25 16.34 22.92 12.88
CA VAL A 25 17.04 22.21 11.80
C VAL A 25 16.59 20.75 11.84
N TYR A 26 15.60 20.39 11.03
CA TYR A 26 15.10 19.02 10.94
C TYR A 26 15.94 18.21 9.96
N SER A 27 16.42 17.04 10.41
CA SER A 27 17.20 16.14 9.56
C SER A 27 16.28 15.33 8.66
N THR A 28 16.53 15.39 7.36
CA THR A 28 15.92 14.52 6.34
C THR A 28 16.68 13.20 6.17
N GLU A 29 17.67 12.92 7.02
CA GLU A 29 18.52 11.75 6.92
C GLU A 29 17.92 10.52 7.62
N ASP A 30 18.30 9.35 7.14
CA ASP A 30 17.87 8.07 7.69
C ASP A 30 18.43 7.89 9.12
N LYS A 31 17.56 7.70 10.12
CA LYS A 31 17.96 7.55 11.53
C LYS A 31 18.26 6.09 11.87
N TRP A 32 19.48 5.84 12.33
CA TRP A 32 19.98 4.51 12.68
C TRP A 32 20.35 4.42 14.16
N VAL A 33 19.66 3.58 14.93
CA VAL A 33 19.85 3.41 16.37
C VAL A 33 20.74 2.19 16.63
N LEU A 34 21.83 2.38 17.38
CA LEU A 34 22.71 1.28 17.79
C LEU A 34 21.97 0.38 18.79
N ILE A 35 22.02 -0.93 18.55
CA ILE A 35 21.48 -1.96 19.43
C ILE A 35 22.54 -3.03 19.71
N ASP A 36 22.47 -3.62 20.89
CA ASP A 36 23.22 -4.81 21.28
C ASP A 36 22.28 -5.89 21.87
N LYS A 37 22.84 -6.99 22.38
CA LYS A 37 22.08 -8.13 22.89
C LYS A 37 21.29 -7.84 24.17
N THR A 38 21.59 -6.73 24.84
CA THR A 38 21.03 -6.36 26.14
C THR A 38 19.95 -5.28 26.04
N MET A 39 19.76 -4.71 24.85
CA MET A 39 18.81 -3.63 24.61
C MET A 39 17.52 -4.15 23.97
N ASP A 40 16.40 -3.55 24.36
CA ASP A 40 15.13 -3.75 23.67
C ASP A 40 15.15 -3.13 22.27
N LEU A 41 14.32 -3.67 21.38
CA LEU A 41 14.13 -3.11 20.05
C LEU A 41 13.50 -1.71 20.15
N PRO A 42 13.97 -0.70 19.39
CA PRO A 42 13.33 0.61 19.35
C PRO A 42 11.87 0.51 18.89
N GLU A 43 10.98 1.27 19.54
CA GLU A 43 9.52 1.26 19.27
C GLU A 43 9.18 1.52 17.79
N GLU A 44 9.90 2.42 17.14
CA GLU A 44 9.71 2.82 15.74
C GLU A 44 10.59 2.05 14.75
N ALA A 45 11.05 0.84 15.11
CA ALA A 45 11.88 0.02 14.24
C ALA A 45 11.14 -0.35 12.94
N VAL A 46 11.80 -0.12 11.80
CA VAL A 46 11.21 -0.40 10.48
C VAL A 46 11.13 -1.91 10.26
N LEU A 47 9.91 -2.42 10.18
CA LEU A 47 9.65 -3.82 9.85
C LEU A 47 10.11 -4.14 8.43
N GLY A 48 10.99 -5.12 8.29
CA GLY A 48 11.49 -5.57 7.00
C GLY A 48 10.85 -6.86 6.51
N GLY A 49 10.49 -7.78 7.40
CA GLY A 49 9.82 -9.01 6.99
C GLY A 49 9.65 -10.01 8.12
N PHE A 50 9.64 -11.30 7.77
CA PHE A 50 9.52 -12.39 8.72
C PHE A 50 10.19 -13.66 8.20
N ASP A 51 10.67 -14.50 9.10
CA ASP A 51 11.36 -15.76 8.80
C ASP A 51 10.37 -16.94 8.67
N PRO A 52 10.85 -18.16 8.33
CA PRO A 52 9.99 -19.33 8.18
C PRO A 52 9.26 -19.74 9.47
N ASP A 53 9.82 -19.44 10.64
CA ASP A 53 9.20 -19.72 11.93
C ASP A 53 8.12 -18.66 12.28
N GLY A 54 8.16 -17.51 11.59
CA GLY A 54 7.22 -16.41 11.72
C GLY A 54 7.69 -15.28 12.64
N TYR A 55 8.97 -15.26 13.02
CA TYR A 55 9.55 -14.13 13.76
C TYR A 55 9.75 -12.93 12.85
N TYR A 56 9.46 -11.74 13.38
CA TYR A 56 9.62 -10.49 12.65
C TYR A 56 11.09 -10.10 12.53
N ASN A 57 11.46 -9.68 11.32
CA ASN A 57 12.77 -9.16 10.98
C ASN A 57 12.69 -7.65 10.76
N TYR A 58 13.63 -6.91 11.34
CA TYR A 58 13.69 -5.45 11.25
C TYR A 58 14.86 -5.01 10.39
N VAL A 59 14.71 -3.85 9.75
CA VAL A 59 15.73 -3.29 8.87
C VAL A 59 16.93 -2.85 9.71
N GLY A 60 18.08 -3.46 9.47
CA GLY A 60 19.31 -3.19 10.20
C GLY A 60 20.54 -3.17 9.30
N ARG A 61 21.63 -2.63 9.82
CA ARG A 61 22.96 -2.71 9.22
C ARG A 61 24.00 -3.06 10.28
N VAL A 62 24.97 -3.85 9.85
CA VAL A 62 26.10 -4.33 10.66
C VAL A 62 27.41 -3.93 9.97
N VAL A 63 28.47 -3.78 10.75
CA VAL A 63 29.78 -3.40 10.22
C VAL A 63 30.42 -4.55 9.43
N TYR A 64 30.18 -5.80 9.87
CA TYR A 64 30.77 -6.99 9.28
C TYR A 64 29.69 -8.02 8.95
N SER A 65 29.82 -8.68 7.80
CA SER A 65 28.85 -9.68 7.32
C SER A 65 28.77 -10.94 8.18
N SER A 66 29.77 -11.18 9.04
CA SER A 66 29.82 -12.32 9.97
C SER A 66 29.19 -12.03 11.34
N SER A 67 28.70 -10.81 11.57
CA SER A 67 28.18 -10.37 12.86
C SER A 67 26.72 -9.96 12.74
N ILE A 68 25.89 -10.42 13.68
CA ILE A 68 24.49 -9.99 13.80
C ILE A 68 24.38 -8.78 14.74
N LEU A 69 25.26 -8.69 15.74
CA LEU A 69 25.32 -7.59 16.72
C LEU A 69 26.77 -7.21 17.06
N PRO A 70 27.02 -5.96 17.50
CA PRO A 70 26.06 -4.86 17.58
C PRO A 70 25.62 -4.41 16.18
N ALA A 71 24.35 -4.05 16.05
CA ALA A 71 23.74 -3.61 14.80
C ALA A 71 23.23 -2.18 14.95
N ARG A 72 22.99 -1.51 13.83
CA ARG A 72 22.17 -0.30 13.81
C ARG A 72 20.85 -0.60 13.14
N VAL A 73 19.74 -0.37 13.85
CA VAL A 73 18.37 -0.56 13.34
C VAL A 73 17.83 0.76 12.78
N LEU A 74 17.17 0.69 11.64
CA LEU A 74 16.50 1.82 11.02
C LEU A 74 15.21 2.12 11.77
N VAL A 75 14.99 3.38 12.13
CA VAL A 75 13.77 3.80 12.83
C VAL A 75 13.06 4.92 12.08
N SER A 76 11.73 4.84 12.07
CA SER A 76 10.86 5.94 11.63
C SER A 76 10.89 7.08 12.64
N ASN A 77 10.50 8.28 12.21
CA ASN A 77 10.29 9.42 13.09
C ASN A 77 9.20 10.36 12.53
N ALA A 78 8.96 11.47 13.21
CA ALA A 78 7.93 12.43 12.83
C ALA A 78 8.12 13.07 11.44
N THR A 79 9.33 13.06 10.89
CA THR A 79 9.67 13.71 9.61
C THR A 79 9.91 12.72 8.47
N VAL A 80 10.26 11.48 8.78
CA VAL A 80 10.60 10.45 7.81
C VAL A 80 9.96 9.13 8.21
N SER A 81 9.12 8.58 7.33
CA SER A 81 8.66 7.20 7.40
C SER A 81 9.19 6.42 6.19
N TYR A 82 8.97 5.11 6.22
CA TYR A 82 9.44 4.23 5.16
C TYR A 82 8.32 3.30 4.70
N HIS A 83 8.26 3.06 3.40
CA HIS A 83 7.33 2.10 2.82
C HIS A 83 8.05 1.28 1.74
N TRP A 84 7.49 0.11 1.45
CA TRP A 84 8.03 -0.84 0.49
C TRP A 84 7.27 -0.71 -0.82
N ILE A 85 8.00 -0.61 -1.93
CA ILE A 85 7.41 -0.60 -3.28
C ILE A 85 8.01 -1.67 -4.16
N ARG A 86 7.22 -2.24 -5.07
CA ARG A 86 7.71 -3.24 -6.03
C ARG A 86 8.60 -2.59 -7.08
N SER A 87 9.64 -3.31 -7.46
CA SER A 87 10.58 -2.93 -8.51
C SER A 87 11.28 -4.16 -9.08
N PHE A 88 12.10 -3.96 -10.11
CA PHE A 88 12.81 -5.05 -10.77
C PHE A 88 14.05 -4.56 -11.54
N ASP A 89 14.87 -5.51 -12.00
CA ASP A 89 16.04 -5.32 -12.88
C ASP A 89 17.07 -4.31 -12.37
N GLY A 90 17.19 -4.18 -11.05
CA GLY A 90 18.13 -3.24 -10.45
C GLY A 90 17.74 -1.78 -10.61
N TYR A 91 16.47 -1.47 -10.90
CA TYR A 91 16.03 -0.10 -10.95
C TYR A 91 16.13 0.55 -9.56
N ARG A 92 16.79 1.72 -9.52
CA ARG A 92 16.91 2.53 -8.30
C ARG A 92 15.72 3.47 -8.20
N GLU A 93 14.75 3.09 -7.38
CA GLU A 93 13.59 3.92 -7.11
C GLU A 93 13.97 5.27 -6.47
N LYS A 94 13.14 6.28 -6.74
CA LYS A 94 13.31 7.60 -6.10
C LYS A 94 13.19 7.41 -4.59
N ASN A 95 14.03 8.11 -3.83
CA ASN A 95 14.05 8.04 -2.37
C ASN A 95 14.43 6.64 -1.80
N ALA A 96 15.03 5.75 -2.60
CA ALA A 96 15.51 4.47 -2.10
C ALA A 96 16.51 4.64 -0.94
N VAL A 97 16.34 3.84 0.11
CA VAL A 97 17.18 3.85 1.32
C VAL A 97 18.47 3.10 1.05
N ALA A 98 19.60 3.79 1.20
CA ALA A 98 20.92 3.18 1.09
C ALA A 98 21.35 2.61 2.45
N VAL A 99 21.91 1.40 2.45
CA VAL A 99 22.34 0.73 3.69
C VAL A 99 23.85 0.82 3.93
N GLY A 100 24.62 1.00 2.86
CA GLY A 100 26.08 1.07 2.89
C GLY A 100 26.69 1.07 1.49
N THR A 101 27.91 0.56 1.39
CA THR A 101 28.64 0.42 0.13
C THR A 101 29.09 -1.03 -0.10
N SER A 102 29.26 -1.40 -1.37
CA SER A 102 29.85 -2.67 -1.79
C SER A 102 31.38 -2.68 -1.59
N ALA A 103 32.03 -3.83 -1.84
CA ALA A 103 33.49 -3.95 -1.88
C ALA A 103 34.15 -3.04 -2.95
N THR A 104 33.41 -2.65 -3.99
CA THR A 104 33.84 -1.70 -5.02
C THR A 104 33.48 -0.25 -4.68
N ASN A 105 33.02 0.02 -3.46
CA ASN A 105 32.57 1.32 -2.95
C ASN A 105 31.30 1.88 -3.63
N ASP A 106 30.50 1.02 -4.27
CA ASP A 106 29.21 1.40 -4.85
C ASP A 106 28.12 1.41 -3.78
N ARG A 107 27.23 2.40 -3.79
CA ARG A 107 26.07 2.41 -2.87
C ARG A 107 25.18 1.19 -3.09
N VAL A 108 24.79 0.55 -1.99
CA VAL A 108 23.84 -0.57 -1.97
C VAL A 108 22.57 -0.19 -1.23
N PHE A 109 21.44 -0.78 -1.64
CA PHE A 109 20.11 -0.39 -1.18
C PHE A 109 19.40 -1.52 -0.47
N ILE A 110 18.38 -1.17 0.32
CA ILE A 110 17.61 -2.13 1.09
C ILE A 110 16.49 -2.68 0.22
N CYS A 111 16.48 -3.99 0.02
CA CYS A 111 15.39 -4.68 -0.66
C CYS A 111 14.83 -5.79 0.22
N ARG A 112 13.69 -6.34 -0.17
CA ARG A 112 13.15 -7.59 0.39
C ARG A 112 12.46 -8.40 -0.69
N VAL A 113 12.36 -9.70 -0.47
CA VAL A 113 11.78 -10.66 -1.41
C VAL A 113 10.93 -11.67 -0.67
N ARG A 114 9.86 -12.12 -1.31
CA ARG A 114 9.04 -13.23 -0.83
C ARG A 114 9.56 -14.52 -1.45
N CYS A 115 9.97 -15.47 -0.62
CA CYS A 115 10.33 -16.82 -1.03
C CYS A 115 10.20 -17.78 0.16
N ASP A 116 9.90 -19.05 -0.11
CA ASP A 116 9.70 -20.11 0.90
C ASP A 116 8.72 -19.68 2.01
N GLU A 117 7.57 -19.13 1.59
CA GLU A 117 6.52 -18.60 2.47
C GLU A 117 6.95 -17.45 3.41
N SER A 118 8.19 -17.01 3.31
CA SER A 118 8.82 -16.00 4.15
C SER A 118 9.04 -14.68 3.41
N LEU A 119 9.39 -13.63 4.14
CA LEU A 119 9.72 -12.32 3.59
C LEU A 119 11.09 -11.90 4.09
N PHE A 120 12.11 -12.06 3.25
CA PHE A 120 13.50 -11.83 3.64
C PHE A 120 14.00 -10.47 3.20
N ILE A 121 14.68 -9.78 4.11
CA ILE A 121 15.43 -8.56 3.81
C ILE A 121 16.73 -8.95 3.09
N GLY A 122 17.09 -8.19 2.07
CA GLY A 122 18.28 -8.36 1.26
C GLY A 122 18.96 -7.04 0.96
N THR A 123 20.06 -7.15 0.21
CA THR A 123 20.83 -6.01 -0.28
C THR A 123 20.72 -5.95 -1.80
N LEU A 124 20.24 -4.82 -2.33
CA LEU A 124 20.16 -4.55 -3.75
C LEU A 124 21.50 -4.00 -4.26
N TYR A 125 22.08 -4.72 -5.21
CA TYR A 125 23.30 -4.33 -5.91
C TYR A 125 22.93 -3.83 -7.31
N LEU A 126 22.98 -2.52 -7.53
CA LEU A 126 22.60 -1.92 -8.80
C LEU A 126 23.48 -2.41 -9.97
N ALA A 127 24.79 -2.55 -9.74
CA ALA A 127 25.73 -3.06 -10.75
C ALA A 127 25.42 -4.50 -11.19
N LYS A 128 24.91 -5.33 -10.27
CA LYS A 128 24.47 -6.71 -10.55
C LYS A 128 23.03 -6.78 -11.04
N ARG A 129 22.24 -5.73 -10.80
CA ARG A 129 20.78 -5.68 -10.99
C ARG A 129 19.98 -6.70 -10.18
N MET A 130 20.53 -7.14 -9.04
CA MET A 130 19.93 -8.19 -8.21
C MET A 130 19.79 -7.75 -6.76
N CYS A 131 18.64 -8.09 -6.16
CA CYS A 131 18.46 -8.19 -4.73
C CYS A 131 19.08 -9.50 -4.24
N ILE A 132 20.06 -9.41 -3.34
CA ILE A 132 20.79 -10.55 -2.82
C ILE A 132 20.35 -10.82 -1.39
N VAL A 133 19.93 -12.05 -1.11
CA VAL A 133 19.43 -12.49 0.18
C VAL A 133 20.27 -13.66 0.67
N LYS A 134 20.71 -13.58 1.92
CA LYS A 134 21.37 -14.64 2.65
C LYS A 134 20.69 -14.75 4.02
N TYR A 135 20.14 -15.91 4.31
CA TYR A 135 19.46 -16.18 5.58
C TYR A 135 20.04 -17.46 6.18
N ASP A 136 20.55 -17.35 7.41
CA ASP A 136 21.14 -18.47 8.16
C ASP A 136 22.04 -19.39 7.30
N ASN A 137 21.78 -20.70 7.30
CA ASN A 137 22.52 -21.70 6.56
C ASN A 137 22.04 -21.86 5.11
N LEU A 138 21.00 -21.14 4.69
CA LEU A 138 20.50 -21.21 3.31
C LEU A 138 21.50 -20.62 2.32
N PRO A 139 21.62 -21.17 1.10
CA PRO A 139 22.51 -20.61 0.08
C PRO A 139 22.15 -19.16 -0.21
N LEU A 140 23.15 -18.39 -0.63
CA LEU A 140 22.92 -17.03 -1.11
C LEU A 140 22.04 -17.08 -2.36
N ARG A 141 20.94 -16.32 -2.35
CA ARG A 141 19.98 -16.25 -3.44
C ARG A 141 19.95 -14.86 -4.05
N GLN A 142 19.63 -14.80 -5.34
CA GLN A 142 19.60 -13.58 -6.12
C GLN A 142 18.25 -13.46 -6.81
N PHE A 143 17.62 -12.30 -6.71
CA PHE A 143 16.31 -12.01 -7.28
C PHE A 143 16.36 -10.73 -8.10
N ASP A 144 15.79 -10.77 -9.29
CA ASP A 144 15.63 -9.62 -10.19
C ASP A 144 14.29 -8.90 -9.97
N LYS A 145 13.35 -9.50 -9.26
CA LYS A 145 12.08 -8.92 -8.76
C LYS A 145 12.16 -8.77 -7.25
N TYR A 146 11.83 -7.59 -6.74
CA TYR A 146 11.97 -7.28 -5.32
C TYR A 146 11.06 -6.14 -4.90
N GLU A 147 10.87 -6.00 -3.59
CA GLU A 147 10.40 -4.76 -3.00
C GLU A 147 11.61 -3.96 -2.50
N ILE A 148 11.63 -2.65 -2.73
CA ILE A 148 12.69 -1.75 -2.30
C ILE A 148 12.14 -0.78 -1.25
N LEU A 149 12.94 -0.53 -0.21
CA LEU A 149 12.57 0.41 0.84
C LEU A 149 12.80 1.84 0.32
N VAL A 150 11.76 2.65 0.36
CA VAL A 150 11.82 4.07 0.00
C VAL A 150 11.41 4.94 1.19
N ARG A 151 12.06 6.10 1.30
CA ARG A 151 11.73 7.10 2.32
C ARG A 151 10.61 8.02 1.85
N GLU A 152 9.75 8.37 2.79
CA GLU A 152 8.68 9.34 2.63
C GLU A 152 8.87 10.46 3.64
N HIS A 153 8.90 11.70 3.13
CA HIS A 153 9.11 12.89 3.94
C HIS A 153 7.76 13.51 4.29
N HIS A 154 7.56 13.75 5.58
CA HIS A 154 6.35 14.39 6.10
C HIS A 154 6.59 15.87 6.36
N ASN A 155 5.62 16.70 6.00
CA ASN A 155 5.65 18.11 6.40
C ASN A 155 5.31 18.22 7.89
N PHE A 156 6.29 18.68 8.67
CA PHE A 156 6.30 18.79 10.13
C PHE A 156 5.04 19.45 10.74
N ASN A 157 4.38 20.36 10.01
CA ASN A 157 3.20 21.08 10.46
C ASN A 157 1.97 20.19 10.74
N GLN A 158 1.86 19.02 10.12
CA GLN A 158 0.66 18.17 10.26
C GLN A 158 0.71 17.22 11.47
N LYS A 159 1.90 16.70 11.81
CA LYS A 159 2.07 15.72 12.90
C LYS A 159 2.15 16.32 14.30
N ILE A 160 2.76 17.49 14.44
CA ILE A 160 2.93 18.13 15.75
C ILE A 160 1.63 18.70 16.29
N LEU A 161 0.71 19.13 15.42
CA LEU A 161 -0.60 19.56 15.89
C LEU A 161 -1.35 18.40 16.57
N LEU A 162 -1.23 17.17 16.04
CA LEU A 162 -1.81 15.98 16.67
C LEU A 162 -1.08 15.59 17.97
N GLN A 163 0.26 15.51 17.95
CA GLN A 163 1.04 15.08 19.13
C GLN A 163 1.03 16.09 20.28
N MET A 164 0.97 17.40 19.99
CA MET A 164 0.95 18.44 21.03
C MET A 164 -0.41 18.59 21.72
N VAL A 165 -1.52 18.34 21.03
CA VAL A 165 -2.85 18.30 21.66
C VAL A 165 -2.91 17.17 22.71
N ALA A 166 -2.23 16.05 22.47
CA ALA A 166 -2.18 14.93 23.40
C ALA A 166 -1.33 15.20 24.66
N HIS A 167 -0.29 16.04 24.60
CA HIS A 167 0.65 16.26 25.72
C HIS A 167 0.31 17.44 26.65
N ILE A 168 -0.50 18.41 26.22
CA ILE A 168 -0.81 19.61 27.04
C ILE A 168 -1.93 19.36 28.06
N GLN A 169 -2.74 18.32 27.88
CA GLN A 169 -3.70 17.89 28.89
C GLN A 169 -3.06 16.78 29.72
N GLY A 170 -2.80 17.04 31.01
CA GLY A 170 -2.28 16.05 31.97
C GLY A 170 -3.18 14.81 32.02
N GLY A 171 -2.93 13.88 31.10
CA GLY A 171 -3.85 12.84 30.72
C GLY A 171 -3.90 11.74 31.76
N VAL A 172 -5.12 11.43 32.20
CA VAL A 172 -5.42 10.13 32.80
C VAL A 172 -5.15 9.09 31.73
N TYR A 173 -4.13 8.24 31.93
CA TYR A 173 -3.82 7.16 31.00
C TYR A 173 -4.95 6.12 31.03
N SER A 174 -5.61 5.90 29.88
CA SER A 174 -6.64 4.88 29.74
C SER A 174 -6.03 3.59 29.19
N THR A 175 -6.43 2.45 29.78
CA THR A 175 -6.13 1.10 29.27
C THR A 175 -7.27 0.55 28.41
N GLU A 176 -8.28 1.37 28.11
CA GLU A 176 -9.41 0.98 27.27
C GLU A 176 -9.07 1.09 25.78
N ASP A 177 -9.71 0.23 24.99
CA ASP A 177 -9.58 0.27 23.53
C ASP A 177 -10.11 1.59 22.97
N ASN A 178 -9.30 2.26 22.16
CA ASN A 178 -9.66 3.55 21.59
C ASN A 178 -10.29 3.39 20.21
N TRP A 179 -11.53 3.87 20.06
CA TRP A 179 -12.31 3.74 18.83
C TRP A 179 -12.68 5.13 18.29
N ALA A 180 -12.17 5.46 17.10
CA ALA A 180 -12.47 6.72 16.42
C ALA A 180 -13.58 6.54 15.38
N LEU A 181 -14.55 7.47 15.33
CA LEU A 181 -15.58 7.46 14.31
C LEU A 181 -15.01 7.86 12.94
N VAL A 182 -15.26 7.01 11.94
CA VAL A 182 -14.91 7.24 10.54
C VAL A 182 -16.17 7.19 9.70
N ASP A 183 -16.34 8.21 8.86
CA ASP A 183 -17.41 8.32 7.88
C ASP A 183 -16.82 8.72 6.51
N ARG A 184 -17.66 8.80 5.48
CA ARG A 184 -17.22 9.16 4.12
C ARG A 184 -16.71 10.60 3.97
N THR A 185 -16.85 11.44 4.99
CA THR A 185 -16.46 12.85 4.98
C THR A 185 -15.15 13.11 5.71
N ARG A 186 -14.56 12.09 6.34
CA ARG A 186 -13.35 12.20 7.15
C ARG A 186 -12.27 11.24 6.68
N ASP A 187 -11.03 11.70 6.72
CA ASP A 187 -9.87 10.86 6.49
C ASP A 187 -9.71 9.81 7.59
N LEU A 188 -9.08 8.70 7.24
CA LEU A 188 -8.72 7.67 8.21
C LEU A 188 -7.72 8.25 9.23
N PRO A 189 -7.91 8.01 10.55
CA PRO A 189 -6.93 8.38 11.55
C PRO A 189 -5.55 7.80 11.23
N GLU A 190 -4.50 8.59 11.41
CA GLU A 190 -3.12 8.17 11.10
C GLU A 190 -2.69 6.91 11.86
N GLU A 191 -3.15 6.79 13.11
CA GLU A 191 -2.85 5.68 14.02
C GLU A 191 -3.87 4.52 13.91
N ALA A 192 -4.58 4.41 12.78
CA ALA A 192 -5.54 3.32 12.59
C ALA A 192 -4.84 1.95 12.56
N VAL A 193 -5.35 1.00 13.35
CA VAL A 193 -4.74 -0.33 13.47
C VAL A 193 -4.94 -1.13 12.19
N LEU A 194 -3.83 -1.49 11.55
CA LEU A 194 -3.83 -2.33 10.37
C LEU A 194 -4.25 -3.76 10.72
N GLY A 195 -5.33 -4.24 10.09
CA GLY A 195 -5.81 -5.61 10.27
C GLY A 195 -5.42 -6.57 9.17
N GLY A 196 -5.22 -6.08 7.95
CA GLY A 196 -4.68 -6.89 6.86
C GLY A 196 -4.76 -6.19 5.51
N TYR A 197 -4.92 -6.96 4.44
CA TYR A 197 -4.98 -6.43 3.09
C TYR A 197 -5.82 -7.36 2.21
N ASP A 198 -6.52 -6.82 1.22
CA ASP A 198 -7.29 -7.63 0.28
C ASP A 198 -6.39 -8.16 -0.86
N PRO A 199 -6.85 -9.12 -1.67
CA PRO A 199 -6.08 -9.66 -2.81
C PRO A 199 -5.71 -8.57 -3.81
N GLU A 200 -6.43 -7.45 -3.75
CA GLU A 200 -6.21 -6.26 -4.53
C GLU A 200 -5.20 -5.28 -3.93
N GLY A 201 -4.58 -5.64 -2.80
CA GLY A 201 -3.51 -4.88 -2.17
C GLY A 201 -3.98 -3.67 -1.37
N TYR A 202 -5.28 -3.46 -1.18
CA TYR A 202 -5.79 -2.41 -0.30
C TYR A 202 -5.59 -2.80 1.17
N TYR A 203 -5.15 -1.85 1.98
CA TYR A 203 -5.04 -2.05 3.42
C TYR A 203 -6.42 -2.07 4.07
N ASN A 204 -6.65 -3.08 4.89
CA ASN A 204 -7.86 -3.23 5.72
C ASN A 204 -7.51 -2.84 7.15
N TYR A 205 -8.19 -1.83 7.66
CA TYR A 205 -8.08 -1.37 9.04
C TYR A 205 -9.16 -1.99 9.91
N VAL A 206 -8.81 -2.20 11.18
CA VAL A 206 -9.70 -2.77 12.19
C VAL A 206 -10.81 -1.77 12.50
N GLY A 207 -12.04 -2.11 12.13
CA GLY A 207 -13.21 -1.35 12.49
C GLY A 207 -14.26 -2.17 13.22
N ARG A 208 -15.31 -1.48 13.64
CA ARG A 208 -16.54 -2.06 14.17
C ARG A 208 -17.74 -1.26 13.73
N VAL A 209 -18.84 -1.98 13.56
CA VAL A 209 -20.11 -1.44 13.07
C VAL A 209 -21.25 -1.92 13.94
N THR A 210 -22.26 -1.08 14.09
CA THR A 210 -23.54 -1.47 14.68
C THR A 210 -24.39 -2.08 13.58
N TYR A 211 -24.76 -3.35 13.74
CA TYR A 211 -25.62 -4.07 12.81
C TYR A 211 -26.80 -4.66 13.59
N VAL A 212 -28.00 -4.13 13.37
CA VAL A 212 -29.20 -4.44 14.14
C VAL A 212 -28.96 -4.22 15.64
N SER A 213 -28.86 -5.29 16.44
CA SER A 213 -28.59 -5.27 17.89
C SER A 213 -27.16 -5.70 18.25
N SER A 214 -26.30 -5.93 17.26
CA SER A 214 -24.93 -6.40 17.44
C SER A 214 -23.91 -5.30 17.16
N ILE A 215 -22.74 -5.39 17.79
CA ILE A 215 -21.56 -4.59 17.48
C ILE A 215 -20.49 -5.56 16.97
N LEU A 216 -20.19 -5.49 15.67
CA LEU A 216 -19.43 -6.53 14.97
C LEU A 216 -18.18 -5.94 14.30
N PRO A 217 -17.10 -6.74 14.16
CA PRO A 217 -15.92 -6.34 13.40
C PRO A 217 -16.24 -5.93 11.97
N ALA A 218 -15.59 -4.87 11.53
CA ALA A 218 -15.67 -4.38 10.16
C ALA A 218 -14.27 -4.21 9.58
N ARG A 219 -14.17 -4.43 8.27
CA ARG A 219 -13.00 -4.07 7.47
C ARG A 219 -13.21 -2.67 6.96
N VAL A 220 -12.34 -1.74 7.36
CA VAL A 220 -12.38 -0.36 6.86
C VAL A 220 -11.27 -0.20 5.84
N VAL A 221 -11.63 0.15 4.61
CA VAL A 221 -10.70 0.44 3.52
C VAL A 221 -10.81 1.92 3.24
N ALA A 222 -9.77 2.67 3.64
CA ALA A 222 -9.77 4.12 3.55
C ALA A 222 -9.79 4.60 2.10
N GLU A 223 -9.04 3.93 1.23
CA GLU A 223 -8.93 4.22 -0.20
C GLU A 223 -10.28 4.09 -0.92
N LEU A 224 -11.19 3.26 -0.39
CA LEU A 224 -12.52 3.05 -0.96
C LEU A 224 -13.62 3.76 -0.15
N GLN A 225 -13.24 4.51 0.89
CA GLN A 225 -14.14 5.13 1.87
C GLN A 225 -15.25 4.17 2.34
N ARG A 226 -14.87 2.90 2.59
CA ARG A 226 -15.81 1.81 2.75
C ARG A 226 -15.52 1.02 4.01
N ALA A 227 -16.55 0.86 4.84
CA ALA A 227 -16.57 -0.14 5.90
C ALA A 227 -17.45 -1.32 5.47
N THR A 228 -16.93 -2.54 5.60
CA THR A 228 -17.69 -3.76 5.32
C THR A 228 -17.73 -4.68 6.52
N TYR A 229 -18.92 -5.19 6.85
CA TYR A 229 -19.12 -6.34 7.73
C TYR A 229 -19.86 -7.41 6.94
N ASN A 230 -19.33 -8.64 6.92
CA ASN A 230 -19.96 -9.79 6.27
C ASN A 230 -20.58 -9.46 4.89
N THR A 231 -19.88 -8.61 4.13
CA THR A 231 -20.20 -8.11 2.78
C THR A 231 -21.17 -6.92 2.67
N ASP A 232 -21.89 -6.60 3.73
CA ASP A 232 -22.69 -5.38 3.81
C ASP A 232 -21.80 -4.15 3.90
N THR A 233 -22.05 -3.18 3.02
CA THR A 233 -21.38 -1.87 3.04
C THR A 233 -22.15 -0.92 3.94
N LEU A 234 -21.47 -0.35 4.92
CA LEU A 234 -22.08 0.57 5.88
C LEU A 234 -21.50 1.97 5.73
N ASN A 235 -22.33 2.98 5.98
CA ASN A 235 -21.98 4.40 5.82
C ASN A 235 -21.09 4.92 6.96
N PHE A 236 -21.06 4.22 8.09
CA PHE A 236 -20.36 4.62 9.31
C PHE A 236 -19.71 3.40 9.95
N ALA A 237 -18.47 3.56 10.40
CA ALA A 237 -17.79 2.61 11.26
C ALA A 237 -16.97 3.36 12.31
N THR A 238 -16.63 2.67 13.40
CA THR A 238 -15.57 3.15 14.28
C THR A 238 -14.33 2.31 14.04
N VAL A 239 -13.17 2.95 13.90
CA VAL A 239 -11.87 2.33 13.65
C VAL A 239 -11.10 2.25 14.96
N LEU A 240 -10.39 1.15 15.18
CA LEU A 240 -9.49 0.98 16.31
C LEU A 240 -8.22 1.79 16.05
N VAL A 241 -7.82 2.61 17.01
CA VAL A 241 -6.72 3.57 16.85
C VAL A 241 -5.71 3.35 17.98
N SER A 242 -4.44 3.16 17.63
CA SER A 242 -3.35 3.17 18.61
C SER A 242 -3.12 4.58 19.14
N ASN A 243 -2.57 4.68 20.34
CA ASN A 243 -2.11 5.94 20.88
C ASN A 243 -0.87 5.70 21.75
N ALA A 244 -0.38 6.75 22.40
CA ALA A 244 0.80 6.67 23.25
C ALA A 244 0.66 5.72 24.47
N THR A 245 -0.55 5.24 24.80
CA THR A 245 -0.80 4.39 25.98
C THR A 245 -1.24 2.97 25.64
N VAL A 246 -1.83 2.76 24.48
CA VAL A 246 -2.35 1.47 24.03
C VAL A 246 -1.92 1.23 22.58
N SER A 247 -1.13 0.18 22.39
CA SER A 247 -0.68 -0.33 21.10
C SER A 247 -1.13 -1.77 20.89
N TYR A 248 -1.24 -2.17 19.63
CA TYR A 248 -1.86 -3.43 19.23
C TYR A 248 -0.89 -4.28 18.41
N HIS A 249 -0.82 -5.57 18.72
CA HIS A 249 -0.10 -6.55 17.91
C HIS A 249 -0.94 -7.81 17.73
N TRP A 250 -0.69 -8.50 16.62
CA TRP A 250 -1.42 -9.71 16.27
C TRP A 250 -0.69 -10.94 16.77
N ILE A 251 -1.39 -11.80 17.50
CA ILE A 251 -0.88 -13.06 18.04
C ILE A 251 -1.47 -14.23 17.25
N ARG A 252 -0.67 -15.26 16.97
CA ARG A 252 -1.15 -16.52 16.39
C ARG A 252 -1.96 -17.28 17.45
N SER A 253 -3.14 -17.75 17.07
CA SER A 253 -4.03 -18.55 17.93
C SER A 253 -4.62 -19.70 17.11
N PHE A 254 -4.92 -20.81 17.77
CA PHE A 254 -5.42 -22.05 17.17
C PHE A 254 -6.78 -22.43 17.76
N ASP A 255 -7.60 -23.17 16.99
CA ASP A 255 -8.87 -23.77 17.40
C ASP A 255 -9.88 -22.81 18.05
N GLY A 256 -9.84 -21.53 17.65
CA GLY A 256 -10.71 -20.48 18.17
C GLY A 256 -10.45 -20.13 19.64
N TYR A 257 -9.23 -20.39 20.14
CA TYR A 257 -8.81 -20.02 21.47
C TYR A 257 -8.73 -18.50 21.65
N ARG A 258 -9.20 -18.00 22.80
CA ARG A 258 -9.10 -16.58 23.15
C ARG A 258 -7.80 -16.31 23.90
N GLU A 259 -6.87 -15.67 23.20
CA GLU A 259 -5.63 -15.20 23.82
C GLU A 259 -5.86 -14.18 24.94
N LYS A 260 -4.88 -14.08 25.84
CA LYS A 260 -4.89 -13.06 26.90
C LYS A 260 -4.91 -11.67 26.28
N ASN A 261 -5.73 -10.77 26.83
CA ASN A 261 -5.92 -9.40 26.35
C ASN A 261 -6.43 -9.29 24.89
N ALA A 262 -7.11 -10.33 24.38
CA ALA A 262 -7.74 -10.25 23.06
C ALA A 262 -8.74 -9.08 22.99
N VAL A 263 -8.62 -8.27 21.93
CA VAL A 263 -9.48 -7.11 21.69
C VAL A 263 -10.91 -7.56 21.41
N SER A 264 -11.83 -7.13 22.27
CA SER A 264 -13.26 -7.34 22.08
C SER A 264 -13.82 -6.20 21.23
N VAL A 265 -14.36 -6.54 20.07
CA VAL A 265 -14.87 -5.52 19.15
C VAL A 265 -16.26 -5.04 19.54
N GLY A 266 -17.05 -5.92 20.15
CA GLY A 266 -18.41 -5.64 20.55
C GLY A 266 -19.13 -6.89 21.00
N THR A 267 -20.41 -7.00 20.65
CA THR A 267 -21.30 -8.09 21.07
C THR A 267 -22.13 -8.65 19.91
N ASP A 268 -22.49 -9.94 20.00
CA ASP A 268 -23.45 -10.57 19.10
C ASP A 268 -24.91 -10.25 19.50
N SER A 269 -25.88 -10.81 18.76
CA SER A 269 -27.31 -10.56 18.97
C SER A 269 -27.86 -11.05 20.30
N VAL A 270 -27.09 -11.85 21.04
CA VAL A 270 -27.42 -12.39 22.37
C VAL A 270 -26.52 -11.76 23.44
N ASN A 271 -25.84 -10.66 23.12
CA ASN A 271 -24.96 -9.90 23.99
C ASN A 271 -23.67 -10.63 24.44
N ASN A 272 -23.24 -11.68 23.72
CA ASN A 272 -21.94 -12.29 23.97
C ASN A 272 -20.83 -11.47 23.32
N ARG A 273 -19.70 -11.31 24.01
CA ARG A 273 -18.53 -10.63 23.44
C ARG A 273 -18.02 -11.35 22.19
N VAL A 274 -17.78 -10.58 21.14
CA VAL A 274 -17.10 -11.03 19.93
C VAL A 274 -15.72 -10.40 19.83
N TYR A 275 -14.76 -11.19 19.37
CA TYR A 275 -13.35 -10.79 19.30
C TYR A 275 -12.92 -10.66 17.85
N ILE A 276 -11.88 -9.87 17.64
CA ILE A 276 -11.29 -9.76 16.32
C ILE A 276 -10.36 -10.94 16.05
N CYS A 277 -10.39 -11.42 14.81
CA CYS A 277 -9.42 -12.37 14.30
C CYS A 277 -9.04 -11.99 12.88
N ARG A 278 -7.97 -12.59 12.36
CA ARG A 278 -7.63 -12.47 10.94
C ARG A 278 -7.17 -13.82 10.41
N ILE A 279 -7.45 -14.08 9.14
CA ILE A 279 -7.02 -15.30 8.44
C ILE A 279 -6.42 -14.94 7.09
N ARG A 280 -5.52 -15.79 6.61
CA ARG A 280 -4.99 -15.71 5.26
C ARG A 280 -5.88 -16.55 4.35
N CYS A 281 -6.40 -15.97 3.28
CA CYS A 281 -7.12 -16.69 2.22
C CYS A 281 -7.02 -15.91 0.90
N ASP A 282 -7.01 -16.61 -0.23
CA ASP A 282 -7.00 -16.05 -1.59
C ASP A 282 -6.00 -14.90 -1.79
N ASP A 283 -4.74 -15.10 -1.35
CA ASP A 283 -3.66 -14.10 -1.36
C ASP A 283 -3.85 -12.86 -0.47
N GLY A 284 -5.02 -12.69 0.15
CA GLY A 284 -5.32 -11.64 1.13
C GLY A 284 -5.10 -12.05 2.58
N LEU A 285 -5.07 -11.05 3.46
CA LEU A 285 -5.14 -11.18 4.92
C LEU A 285 -6.40 -10.46 5.40
N PHE A 286 -7.42 -11.23 5.77
CA PHE A 286 -8.74 -10.69 6.04
C PHE A 286 -9.07 -10.67 7.52
N ILE A 287 -9.66 -9.56 7.96
CA ILE A 287 -10.25 -9.41 9.29
C ILE A 287 -11.58 -10.17 9.33
N GLY A 288 -11.80 -10.89 10.42
CA GLY A 288 -13.01 -11.63 10.70
C GLY A 288 -13.48 -11.49 12.13
N THR A 289 -14.54 -12.23 12.43
CA THR A 289 -15.16 -12.28 13.74
C THR A 289 -14.89 -13.63 14.39
N LEU A 290 -14.29 -13.60 15.58
CA LEU A 290 -14.12 -14.78 16.43
C LEU A 290 -15.29 -14.89 17.38
N TYR A 291 -16.13 -15.91 17.15
CA TYR A 291 -17.19 -16.31 18.06
C TYR A 291 -16.68 -17.43 18.97
N LEU A 292 -16.52 -17.16 20.27
CA LEU A 292 -16.00 -18.15 21.22
C LEU A 292 -16.91 -19.39 21.33
N SER A 293 -18.23 -19.20 21.21
CA SER A 293 -19.22 -20.29 21.19
C SER A 293 -19.05 -21.22 19.99
N LYS A 294 -18.54 -20.71 18.86
CA LYS A 294 -18.34 -21.47 17.63
C LYS A 294 -16.90 -21.98 17.47
N ARG A 295 -15.96 -21.49 18.28
CA ARG A 295 -14.51 -21.76 18.18
C ARG A 295 -13.96 -21.58 16.76
N LYS A 296 -14.46 -20.58 16.04
CA LYS A 296 -14.06 -20.32 14.64
C LYS A 296 -13.93 -18.83 14.39
N CYS A 297 -12.88 -18.47 13.66
CA CYS A 297 -12.79 -17.18 12.98
C CYS A 297 -13.62 -17.24 11.71
N ILE A 298 -14.62 -16.37 11.59
CA ILE A 298 -15.50 -16.30 10.42
C ILE A 298 -15.16 -15.05 9.63
N VAL A 299 -14.81 -15.24 8.36
CA VAL A 299 -14.64 -14.16 7.38
C VAL A 299 -15.66 -14.39 6.27
N LYS A 300 -16.39 -13.34 5.89
CA LYS A 300 -17.11 -13.28 4.62
C LYS A 300 -16.63 -12.08 3.81
N TYR A 301 -16.38 -12.28 2.52
CA TYR A 301 -15.98 -11.25 1.57
C TYR A 301 -16.72 -11.51 0.25
N ASP A 302 -17.36 -10.47 -0.32
CA ASP A 302 -18.04 -10.51 -1.63
C ASP A 302 -17.16 -9.86 -2.70
N ASN A 303 -17.41 -10.25 -3.96
CA ASN A 303 -16.90 -9.60 -5.17
C ASN A 303 -17.19 -8.09 -5.15
N PHE A 304 -16.14 -7.28 -5.02
CA PHE A 304 -16.28 -5.83 -4.84
C PHE A 304 -16.89 -5.11 -6.06
N PRO A 305 -17.92 -4.26 -5.89
CA PRO A 305 -18.47 -3.45 -6.97
C PRO A 305 -17.50 -2.33 -7.39
N LEU A 306 -17.43 -2.12 -8.70
CA LEU A 306 -16.55 -1.17 -9.40
C LEU A 306 -16.93 0.28 -9.09
N HIS A 307 -16.21 0.94 -8.19
CA HIS A 307 -16.22 2.41 -8.17
C HIS A 307 -15.29 2.92 -9.27
N ASN A 308 -15.87 3.24 -10.43
CA ASN A 308 -15.22 4.01 -11.49
C ASN A 308 -15.08 5.47 -11.04
N GLU A 309 -14.11 5.75 -10.17
CA GLU A 309 -13.85 7.11 -9.69
C GLU A 309 -13.16 8.00 -10.75
N HIS A 310 -12.68 7.42 -11.84
CA HIS A 310 -11.92 8.13 -12.86
C HIS A 310 -12.81 8.72 -13.96
N VAL A 311 -12.38 9.85 -14.52
CA VAL A 311 -13.09 10.56 -15.58
C VAL A 311 -12.69 9.96 -16.93
N TRP A 312 -13.69 9.42 -17.63
CA TRP A 312 -13.55 8.85 -18.96
C TRP A 312 -14.39 9.66 -19.95
N ILE A 313 -13.75 10.21 -20.98
CA ILE A 313 -14.39 11.05 -21.99
C ILE A 313 -14.44 10.29 -23.31
N ALA A 314 -15.62 10.23 -23.94
CA ALA A 314 -15.77 9.59 -25.24
C ALA A 314 -14.82 10.20 -26.28
N GLY A 315 -14.17 9.34 -27.07
CA GLY A 315 -13.19 9.68 -28.09
C GLY A 315 -13.47 8.96 -29.42
N ASN A 316 -13.21 9.66 -30.51
CA ASN A 316 -13.15 9.15 -31.89
C ASN A 316 -12.36 10.15 -32.76
N LEU A 317 -12.20 9.86 -34.06
CA LEU A 317 -11.45 10.75 -34.97
C LEU A 317 -12.08 12.15 -35.15
N SER A 318 -13.38 12.29 -34.89
CA SER A 318 -14.11 13.56 -35.02
C SER A 318 -14.09 14.41 -33.75
N TYR A 319 -13.63 13.89 -32.62
CA TYR A 319 -13.57 14.59 -31.35
C TYR A 319 -12.19 15.18 -31.10
N ALA A 320 -12.16 16.39 -30.53
CA ALA A 320 -10.93 16.99 -30.07
C ALA A 320 -10.35 16.19 -28.89
N VAL A 321 -9.03 16.02 -28.88
CA VAL A 321 -8.33 15.35 -27.77
C VAL A 321 -8.40 16.24 -26.53
N PRO A 322 -8.89 15.75 -25.37
CA PRO A 322 -8.94 16.56 -24.15
C PRO A 322 -7.55 16.99 -23.67
N ASP A 323 -7.41 18.25 -23.22
CA ASP A 323 -6.13 18.85 -22.77
C ASP A 323 -5.40 18.05 -21.68
N LYS A 324 -6.12 17.25 -20.90
CA LYS A 324 -5.60 16.43 -19.79
C LYS A 324 -5.70 14.93 -20.04
N ALA A 325 -5.74 14.51 -21.31
CA ALA A 325 -5.70 13.10 -21.67
C ALA A 325 -4.39 12.45 -21.17
N VAL A 326 -4.50 11.30 -20.53
CA VAL A 326 -3.36 10.65 -19.88
C VAL A 326 -2.47 9.96 -20.92
N LEU A 327 -1.25 10.46 -21.06
CA LEU A 327 -0.22 9.84 -21.91
C LEU A 327 0.26 8.53 -21.29
N GLY A 328 0.23 7.44 -22.06
CA GLY A 328 0.68 6.12 -21.60
C GLY A 328 2.01 5.66 -22.18
N GLY A 329 2.38 6.13 -23.37
CA GLY A 329 3.66 5.78 -24.01
C GLY A 329 3.70 6.21 -25.46
N PHE A 330 4.47 5.50 -26.28
CA PHE A 330 4.59 5.73 -27.72
C PHE A 330 4.73 4.42 -28.47
N ASP A 331 4.27 4.37 -29.71
CA ASP A 331 4.35 3.18 -30.55
C ASP A 331 5.64 3.11 -31.40
N PRO A 332 5.91 2.00 -32.11
CA PRO A 332 7.13 1.86 -32.92
C PRO A 332 7.24 2.84 -34.09
N TYR A 333 6.15 3.52 -34.45
CA TYR A 333 6.13 4.55 -35.49
C TYR A 333 6.41 5.95 -34.92
N GLY A 334 6.52 6.07 -33.58
CA GLY A 334 6.79 7.32 -32.87
C GLY A 334 5.54 8.10 -32.49
N PHE A 335 4.33 7.57 -32.69
CA PHE A 335 3.11 8.24 -32.27
C PHE A 335 2.93 8.13 -30.76
N ASN A 336 2.49 9.23 -30.13
CA ASN A 336 2.08 9.21 -28.74
C ASN A 336 0.84 8.34 -28.58
N THR A 337 0.81 7.56 -27.50
CA THR A 337 -0.33 6.71 -27.20
C THR A 337 -0.94 7.08 -25.86
N TYR A 338 -2.26 7.21 -25.85
CA TYR A 338 -3.04 7.65 -24.71
C TYR A 338 -3.75 6.48 -24.06
N VAL A 339 -3.96 6.60 -22.75
CA VAL A 339 -4.71 5.63 -21.97
C VAL A 339 -6.18 5.78 -22.30
N GLY A 340 -6.75 4.73 -22.90
CA GLY A 340 -8.16 4.64 -23.15
C GLY A 340 -8.76 3.34 -22.67
N ARG A 341 -10.05 3.18 -22.95
CA ARG A 341 -10.78 1.94 -22.76
C ARG A 341 -11.78 1.73 -23.87
N VAL A 342 -12.14 0.47 -24.07
CA VAL A 342 -13.15 0.07 -25.05
C VAL A 342 -14.17 -0.86 -24.44
N LYS A 343 -15.40 -0.77 -24.95
CA LYS A 343 -16.42 -1.80 -24.74
C LYS A 343 -16.33 -2.81 -25.87
N TYR A 344 -15.92 -4.03 -25.55
CA TYR A 344 -15.82 -5.12 -26.51
C TYR A 344 -16.58 -6.34 -26.00
N LEU A 345 -17.65 -6.70 -26.71
CA LEU A 345 -18.66 -7.64 -26.22
C LEU A 345 -19.18 -7.19 -24.84
N ASN A 346 -19.10 -8.07 -23.84
CA ASN A 346 -19.48 -7.79 -22.45
C ASN A 346 -18.27 -7.43 -21.56
N ASN A 347 -17.13 -7.08 -22.16
CA ASN A 347 -15.93 -6.63 -21.43
C ASN A 347 -15.75 -5.12 -21.55
N ILE A 348 -15.11 -4.52 -20.54
CA ILE A 348 -14.54 -3.17 -20.62
C ILE A 348 -13.03 -3.32 -20.44
N LEU A 349 -12.27 -3.09 -21.50
CA LEU A 349 -10.84 -3.40 -21.56
C LEU A 349 -9.97 -2.15 -21.73
N PRO A 350 -8.74 -2.14 -21.18
CA PRO A 350 -7.73 -1.12 -21.47
C PRO A 350 -7.44 -1.06 -22.96
N ALA A 351 -7.27 0.17 -23.45
CA ALA A 351 -6.92 0.42 -24.83
C ALA A 351 -5.76 1.41 -24.93
N ARG A 352 -4.87 1.12 -25.87
CA ARG A 352 -3.85 2.03 -26.37
C ARG A 352 -4.46 2.84 -27.51
N VAL A 353 -4.67 4.13 -27.29
CA VAL A 353 -5.29 5.03 -28.27
C VAL A 353 -4.22 5.81 -29.01
N VAL A 354 -4.22 5.75 -30.33
CA VAL A 354 -3.46 6.65 -31.21
C VAL A 354 -4.43 7.69 -31.75
N VAL A 355 -4.36 8.91 -31.23
CA VAL A 355 -5.36 9.95 -31.49
C VAL A 355 -5.27 10.49 -32.90
N GLU A 356 -4.06 10.51 -33.48
CA GLU A 356 -3.77 10.94 -34.85
C GLU A 356 -4.47 10.06 -35.89
N THR A 357 -4.64 8.77 -35.60
CA THR A 357 -5.37 7.83 -36.46
C THR A 357 -6.80 7.59 -35.99
N GLY A 358 -7.17 8.05 -34.79
CA GLY A 358 -8.46 7.80 -34.16
C GLY A 358 -8.72 6.31 -33.85
N VAL A 359 -7.66 5.52 -33.61
CA VAL A 359 -7.76 4.06 -33.42
C VAL A 359 -7.40 3.68 -31.98
N ALA A 360 -8.27 2.90 -31.34
CA ALA A 360 -8.02 2.28 -30.04
C ALA A 360 -7.68 0.79 -30.22
N TYR A 361 -6.47 0.42 -29.84
CA TYR A 361 -5.98 -0.96 -29.85
C TYR A 361 -6.10 -1.57 -28.46
N PHE A 362 -6.65 -2.77 -28.34
CA PHE A 362 -6.86 -3.44 -27.05
C PHE A 362 -6.51 -4.92 -27.13
N ASN A 363 -6.19 -5.51 -25.99
CA ASN A 363 -5.83 -6.92 -25.87
C ASN A 363 -6.85 -7.67 -25.04
N THR A 364 -7.23 -8.86 -25.53
CA THR A 364 -7.86 -9.91 -24.73
C THR A 364 -6.78 -10.87 -24.22
N GLU A 365 -7.18 -11.92 -23.51
CA GLU A 365 -6.26 -12.97 -23.03
C GLU A 365 -5.45 -13.65 -24.16
N THR A 366 -6.04 -13.73 -25.36
CA THR A 366 -5.53 -14.56 -26.47
C THR A 366 -5.30 -13.79 -27.76
N ALA A 367 -5.85 -12.58 -27.90
CA ALA A 367 -5.82 -11.83 -29.14
C ALA A 367 -5.70 -10.31 -28.91
N SER A 368 -5.49 -9.57 -29.99
CA SER A 368 -5.64 -8.11 -30.02
C SER A 368 -6.66 -7.74 -31.07
N SER A 369 -7.35 -6.63 -30.85
CA SER A 369 -8.25 -6.06 -31.83
C SER A 369 -8.23 -4.53 -31.73
N LYS A 370 -9.00 -3.86 -32.58
CA LYS A 370 -9.09 -2.40 -32.61
C LYS A 370 -10.52 -1.93 -32.82
N LEU A 371 -10.83 -0.76 -32.26
CA LEU A 371 -12.10 -0.05 -32.44
C LEU A 371 -11.84 1.43 -32.71
N LEU A 372 -12.84 2.08 -33.32
CA LEU A 372 -12.83 3.53 -33.62
C LEU A 372 -13.64 4.35 -32.61
N VAL A 373 -14.29 3.67 -31.66
CA VAL A 373 -15.05 4.27 -30.56
C VAL A 373 -14.43 3.77 -29.26
N TYR A 374 -14.03 4.71 -28.42
CA TYR A 374 -13.32 4.46 -27.18
C TYR A 374 -13.61 5.59 -26.18
N ASP A 375 -13.24 5.41 -24.92
CA ASP A 375 -13.12 6.52 -23.98
C ASP A 375 -11.64 6.78 -23.66
N LEU A 376 -11.28 8.05 -23.48
CA LEU A 376 -9.97 8.49 -22.99
C LEU A 376 -10.02 8.73 -21.50
N LEU A 377 -8.98 8.30 -20.78
CA LEU A 377 -8.76 8.65 -19.39
C LEU A 377 -8.27 10.10 -19.30
N VAL A 378 -8.91 10.90 -18.45
CA VAL A 378 -8.57 12.32 -18.27
C VAL A 378 -8.21 12.58 -16.80
N ALA A 379 -7.09 13.28 -16.59
CA ALA A 379 -6.67 13.72 -15.27
C ALA A 379 -7.61 14.83 -14.75
N GLY A 380 -8.25 14.54 -13.61
CA GLY A 380 -9.01 15.54 -12.86
C GLY A 380 -8.10 16.60 -12.22
N ASN A 381 -8.68 17.68 -11.70
CA ASN A 381 -7.89 18.80 -11.16
C ASN A 381 -7.04 18.43 -9.93
N ASN A 382 -7.46 17.45 -9.13
CA ASN A 382 -6.79 17.03 -7.90
C ASN A 382 -6.25 15.59 -7.95
N ARG A 383 -6.17 14.97 -9.14
CA ARG A 383 -5.65 13.60 -9.28
C ARG A 383 -4.52 13.58 -10.28
N THR A 384 -3.43 12.95 -9.90
CA THR A 384 -2.29 12.72 -10.79
C THR A 384 -2.18 11.25 -11.12
N PHE A 385 -1.71 10.92 -12.32
CA PHE A 385 -1.48 9.55 -12.73
C PHE A 385 0.02 9.31 -12.90
N VAL A 386 0.51 8.23 -12.32
CA VAL A 386 1.90 7.81 -12.45
C VAL A 386 1.98 6.33 -12.79
N TRP A 387 3.06 5.94 -13.44
CA TRP A 387 3.34 4.55 -13.77
C TRP A 387 4.27 3.96 -12.71
N ALA A 388 3.81 2.94 -12.00
CA ALA A 388 4.54 2.29 -10.92
C ALA A 388 4.99 0.88 -11.34
N ARG A 389 6.24 0.50 -11.05
CA ARG A 389 6.74 -0.85 -11.38
C ARG A 389 6.02 -1.90 -10.56
N SER A 390 5.76 -3.03 -11.20
CA SER A 390 5.19 -4.22 -10.59
C SER A 390 5.60 -5.47 -11.39
N PHE A 391 5.19 -6.64 -10.92
CA PHE A 391 5.47 -7.93 -11.53
C PHE A 391 4.44 -9.00 -11.13
N ASP A 392 4.45 -10.16 -11.78
CA ASP A 392 3.73 -11.40 -11.39
C ASP A 392 2.24 -11.24 -11.06
N GLY A 393 1.53 -10.41 -11.84
CA GLY A 393 0.11 -10.13 -11.62
C GLY A 393 -0.23 -9.13 -10.53
N PHE A 394 0.75 -8.67 -9.75
CA PHE A 394 0.52 -7.65 -8.74
C PHE A 394 0.16 -6.32 -9.39
N PHE A 395 -0.73 -5.60 -8.73
CA PHE A 395 -0.97 -4.20 -9.01
C PHE A 395 -0.71 -3.38 -7.76
N GLU A 396 -0.51 -2.09 -7.97
CA GLU A 396 -0.05 -1.18 -6.93
C GLU A 396 -1.22 -0.43 -6.31
N LYS A 397 -1.06 0.03 -5.07
CA LYS A 397 -2.07 0.83 -4.38
C LYS A 397 -2.45 2.04 -5.25
N GLY A 398 -3.76 2.24 -5.43
CA GLY A 398 -4.30 3.27 -6.32
C GLY A 398 -4.31 2.89 -7.80
N ALA A 399 -4.09 1.61 -8.16
CA ALA A 399 -4.16 1.16 -9.55
C ALA A 399 -5.49 1.51 -10.20
N VAL A 400 -5.40 2.03 -11.43
CA VAL A 400 -6.55 2.47 -12.22
C VAL A 400 -7.26 1.24 -12.79
N ALA A 401 -8.37 0.87 -12.16
CA ALA A 401 -9.28 -0.13 -12.70
C ALA A 401 -9.99 0.47 -13.93
N VAL A 402 -9.84 -0.20 -15.07
CA VAL A 402 -10.44 0.28 -16.34
C VAL A 402 -11.86 -0.24 -16.51
N GLY A 403 -12.10 -1.46 -16.06
CA GLY A 403 -13.33 -2.18 -16.27
C GLY A 403 -13.23 -3.62 -15.77
N THR A 404 -14.07 -4.49 -16.33
CA THR A 404 -14.11 -5.91 -16.01
C THR A 404 -14.16 -6.82 -17.22
N THR A 405 -13.70 -8.04 -17.02
CA THR A 405 -13.93 -9.18 -17.92
C THR A 405 -15.34 -9.75 -17.75
N VAL A 406 -15.74 -10.65 -18.64
CA VAL A 406 -17.01 -11.40 -18.53
C VAL A 406 -17.09 -12.28 -17.28
N GLN A 407 -15.96 -12.68 -16.69
CA GLN A 407 -15.89 -13.40 -15.42
C GLN A 407 -15.97 -12.46 -14.20
N ASN A 408 -16.29 -11.18 -14.42
CA ASN A 408 -16.31 -10.14 -13.39
C ASN A 408 -14.94 -9.90 -12.72
N GLU A 409 -13.84 -10.18 -13.44
CA GLU A 409 -12.50 -9.89 -12.98
C GLU A 409 -12.09 -8.47 -13.36
N ARG A 410 -11.50 -7.72 -12.43
CA ARG A 410 -11.00 -6.37 -12.69
C ARG A 410 -9.80 -6.40 -13.64
N VAL A 411 -9.79 -5.46 -14.59
CA VAL A 411 -8.67 -5.27 -15.50
C VAL A 411 -8.02 -3.91 -15.31
N PHE A 412 -6.70 -3.88 -15.42
CA PHE A 412 -5.89 -2.70 -15.15
C PHE A 412 -5.05 -2.32 -16.37
N CYS A 413 -4.72 -1.03 -16.47
CA CYS A 413 -3.72 -0.56 -17.42
C CYS A 413 -2.33 -0.94 -16.96
N CYS A 414 -1.63 -1.72 -17.78
CA CYS A 414 -0.19 -1.93 -17.65
C CYS A 414 0.53 -1.38 -18.87
N ARG A 415 1.85 -1.21 -18.77
CA ARG A 415 2.72 -0.96 -19.92
C ARG A 415 4.06 -1.65 -19.74
N ALA A 416 4.73 -1.94 -20.86
CA ALA A 416 6.09 -2.45 -20.85
C ALA A 416 6.88 -1.85 -22.01
N LYS A 417 8.21 -1.86 -21.87
CA LYS A 417 9.11 -1.53 -22.97
C LYS A 417 9.12 -2.68 -23.96
N THR A 418 8.97 -2.34 -25.24
CA THR A 418 9.10 -3.27 -26.36
C THR A 418 10.12 -2.72 -27.35
N ASP A 419 10.38 -3.47 -28.42
CA ASP A 419 11.37 -3.11 -29.42
C ASP A 419 10.96 -1.78 -30.10
N GLY A 420 11.63 -0.69 -29.71
CA GLY A 420 11.36 0.67 -30.19
C GLY A 420 10.12 1.36 -29.64
N ALA A 421 9.47 0.86 -28.59
CA ALA A 421 8.21 1.43 -28.08
C ALA A 421 7.99 1.26 -26.56
N ILE A 422 7.04 2.02 -26.02
CA ILE A 422 6.47 1.80 -24.68
C ILE A 422 4.97 1.63 -24.87
N LEU A 423 4.50 0.40 -24.79
CA LEU A 423 3.14 0.05 -25.18
C LEU A 423 2.27 -0.24 -23.97
N ILE A 424 1.07 0.36 -23.98
CA ILE A 424 0.00 0.05 -23.04
C ILE A 424 -0.59 -1.33 -23.38
N GLY A 425 -0.84 -2.13 -22.35
CA GLY A 425 -1.43 -3.46 -22.43
C GLY A 425 -2.56 -3.66 -21.44
N THR A 426 -3.03 -4.90 -21.38
CA THR A 426 -4.07 -5.35 -20.47
C THR A 426 -3.44 -6.18 -19.36
N LEU A 427 -3.60 -5.76 -18.10
CA LEU A 427 -3.28 -6.58 -16.94
C LEU A 427 -4.55 -7.25 -16.43
N ILE A 428 -4.52 -8.58 -16.40
CA ILE A 428 -5.55 -9.44 -15.83
C ILE A 428 -4.87 -10.17 -14.66
N PRO A 429 -5.22 -9.88 -13.39
CA PRO A 429 -4.55 -10.43 -12.22
C PRO A 429 -4.42 -11.96 -12.22
N SER A 430 -5.47 -12.68 -12.62
CA SER A 430 -5.51 -14.15 -12.72
C SER A 430 -4.50 -14.72 -13.70
N GLN A 431 -4.16 -13.97 -14.76
CA GLN A 431 -3.17 -14.34 -15.77
C GLN A 431 -1.73 -14.07 -15.30
N LYS A 432 -1.56 -13.26 -14.26
CA LYS A 432 -0.27 -12.86 -13.67
C LYS A 432 0.70 -12.13 -14.62
N VAL A 433 0.22 -11.63 -15.75
CA VAL A 433 1.03 -10.99 -16.78
C VAL A 433 0.36 -9.76 -17.39
N CYS A 434 1.19 -8.82 -17.84
CA CYS A 434 0.77 -7.73 -18.71
C CYS A 434 0.77 -8.21 -20.18
N ILE A 435 -0.40 -8.20 -20.82
CA ILE A 435 -0.59 -8.67 -22.20
C ILE A 435 -0.48 -7.49 -23.15
N ILE A 436 0.51 -7.54 -24.05
CA ILE A 436 0.77 -6.51 -25.06
C ILE A 436 0.89 -7.16 -26.42
N LYS A 437 0.14 -6.65 -27.39
CA LYS A 437 0.31 -6.96 -28.81
C LYS A 437 0.19 -5.68 -29.63
N HIS A 438 1.14 -5.51 -30.54
CA HIS A 438 1.14 -4.47 -31.57
C HIS A 438 0.91 -5.12 -32.93
N GLU A 439 0.43 -4.37 -33.94
CA GLU A 439 0.20 -4.95 -35.28
C GLU A 439 1.50 -5.48 -35.91
N SER A 440 2.62 -4.81 -35.68
CA SER A 440 3.94 -5.20 -36.20
C SER A 440 4.79 -6.06 -35.23
N LEU A 441 4.31 -6.36 -34.02
CA LEU A 441 5.06 -7.13 -33.02
C LEU A 441 4.28 -8.38 -32.61
N ALA A 442 5.00 -9.45 -32.27
CA ALA A 442 4.38 -10.65 -31.70
C ALA A 442 3.64 -10.33 -30.39
N LEU A 443 2.60 -11.10 -30.08
CA LEU A 443 1.97 -11.06 -28.76
C LEU A 443 3.02 -11.41 -27.70
N ARG A 444 3.21 -10.52 -26.72
CA ARG A 444 4.10 -10.73 -25.59
C ARG A 444 3.32 -10.67 -24.29
N LYS A 445 3.65 -11.59 -23.39
CA LYS A 445 3.16 -11.64 -22.01
C LYS A 445 4.35 -11.26 -21.12
N PHE A 446 4.24 -10.12 -20.44
CA PHE A 446 5.28 -9.60 -19.58
C PHE A 446 4.97 -9.90 -18.11
N ASP A 447 5.91 -10.55 -17.44
CA ASP A 447 5.88 -10.77 -15.99
C ASP A 447 6.43 -9.58 -15.20
N LYS A 448 7.10 -8.63 -15.86
CA LYS A 448 7.59 -7.34 -15.33
C LYS A 448 7.01 -6.20 -16.15
N TYR A 449 6.38 -5.24 -15.48
CA TYR A 449 5.64 -4.17 -16.15
C TYR A 449 5.48 -2.96 -15.23
N GLU A 450 4.95 -1.87 -15.76
CA GLU A 450 4.45 -0.75 -14.97
C GLU A 450 2.92 -0.76 -14.99
N VAL A 451 2.29 -0.46 -13.85
CA VAL A 451 0.83 -0.30 -13.70
C VAL A 451 0.51 1.18 -13.53
N LEU A 452 -0.58 1.63 -14.16
CA LEU A 452 -1.06 2.98 -13.97
C LEU A 452 -1.72 3.13 -12.60
N VAL A 453 -1.24 4.05 -11.78
CA VAL A 453 -1.82 4.37 -10.47
C VAL A 453 -2.25 5.83 -10.41
N ALA A 454 -3.36 6.08 -9.71
CA ALA A 454 -3.81 7.40 -9.32
C ALA A 454 -3.21 7.80 -7.97
N LYS A 455 -2.76 9.04 -7.84
CA LYS A 455 -2.21 9.66 -6.64
C LYS A 455 -2.94 10.95 -6.31
#